data_AF-A0A947K6D2-F1
#
_entry.id   AF-A0A947K6D2-F1
#
_cell.length_a   1.000
_cell.length_b   1.000
_cell.length_c   1.000
_cell.angle_alpha   90.00
_cell.angle_beta   90.00
_cell.angle_gamma   90.00
#
_symmetry.space_group_name_H-M   'P 1'
#
loop_
_entity.id
_entity.type
_entity.pdbx_description
1 polymer ?
#
loop_
_entity_poly.entity_id
_entity_poly.type
_entity_poly.pdbx_seq_one_letter_code
_entity_poly.pdbx_strand_id
1 'polypeptide(L)'
;MDDNRSTYQKSYRKRHAERHRRISISVSNAEYSALEHMARRENTKVTTLVRDYAFAGLSRTLSVPNELKGELQQLSFLVRNIANNVNQAAHYSHTLRQVADENGLLQQIKKLEETIHAFVQERMKP
;
A
#
# COMPACT_ATOMS: atom_id res chain seq x y z
N MET A 1 -36.15 -3.06 36.34
CA MET A 1 -35.27 -2.31 35.41
C MET A 1 -34.43 -3.24 34.49
N ASP A 2 -34.78 -4.52 34.33
CA ASP A 2 -34.02 -5.49 33.50
C ASP A 2 -34.59 -5.73 32.09
N ASP A 3 -35.87 -5.44 31.85
CA ASP A 3 -36.53 -5.74 30.56
C ASP A 3 -35.96 -4.99 29.36
N ASN A 4 -35.41 -3.79 29.59
CA ASN A 4 -34.89 -2.94 28.51
C ASN A 4 -33.55 -3.45 27.95
N ARG A 5 -32.75 -4.17 28.75
CA ARG A 5 -31.45 -4.69 28.33
C ARG A 5 -31.59 -5.95 27.47
N SER A 6 -32.57 -6.80 27.80
CA SER A 6 -32.87 -8.04 27.07
C SER A 6 -33.46 -7.76 25.68
N THR A 7 -34.42 -6.84 25.59
CA THR A 7 -35.03 -6.40 24.32
C THR A 7 -34.05 -5.66 23.42
N TYR A 8 -33.19 -4.80 23.98
CA TYR A 8 -32.09 -4.15 23.26
C TYR A 8 -31.12 -5.17 22.66
N GLN A 9 -30.66 -6.17 23.44
CA GLN A 9 -29.75 -7.19 22.94
C GLN A 9 -30.37 -8.05 21.83
N LYS A 10 -31.65 -8.43 21.95
CA LYS A 10 -32.36 -9.18 20.89
C LYS A 10 -32.43 -8.36 19.59
N SER A 11 -32.81 -7.09 19.67
CA SER A 11 -32.89 -6.22 18.48
C SER A 11 -31.52 -5.93 17.87
N TYR A 12 -30.47 -5.80 18.68
CA TYR A 12 -29.09 -5.64 18.21
C TYR A 12 -28.59 -6.89 17.46
N ARG A 13 -28.80 -8.09 18.02
CA ARG A 13 -28.43 -9.35 17.36
C ARG A 13 -29.15 -9.52 16.02
N LYS A 14 -30.44 -9.16 15.95
CA LYS A 14 -31.23 -9.23 14.71
C LYS A 14 -30.66 -8.31 13.62
N ARG A 15 -30.42 -7.03 13.94
CA ARG A 15 -29.80 -6.06 13.01
C ARG A 15 -28.38 -6.44 12.60
N HIS A 16 -27.61 -7.05 13.50
CA HIS A 16 -26.25 -7.48 13.20
C HIS A 16 -26.22 -8.68 12.25
N ALA A 17 -27.13 -9.64 12.41
CA ALA A 17 -27.28 -10.81 11.53
C ALA A 17 -27.73 -10.45 10.11
N GLU A 18 -28.51 -9.37 9.96
CA GLU A 18 -28.92 -8.83 8.66
C GLU A 18 -27.75 -8.20 7.89
N ARG A 19 -26.79 -7.58 8.60
CA ARG A 19 -25.68 -6.81 7.99
C ARG A 19 -24.35 -7.55 7.90
N HIS A 20 -24.14 -8.59 8.71
CA HIS A 20 -22.86 -9.28 8.80
C HIS A 20 -23.04 -10.78 8.62
N ARG A 21 -22.25 -11.35 7.72
CA ARG A 21 -22.13 -12.81 7.56
C ARG A 21 -20.81 -13.27 8.15
N ARG A 22 -20.86 -14.32 8.97
CA ARG A 22 -19.66 -14.99 9.47
C ARG A 22 -19.25 -16.06 8.48
N ILE A 23 -18.02 -15.99 8.00
CA ILE A 23 -17.40 -17.03 7.19
C ILE A 23 -16.41 -17.78 8.09
N SER A 24 -16.45 -19.11 8.04
CA SER A 24 -15.46 -19.96 8.72
C SER A 24 -14.61 -20.62 7.66
N ILE A 25 -13.29 -20.56 7.84
CA ILE A 25 -12.32 -21.11 6.90
C ILE A 25 -11.42 -22.05 7.71
N SER A 26 -11.22 -23.25 7.19
CA SER A 26 -10.25 -24.19 7.75
C SER A 26 -8.88 -23.91 7.13
N VAL A 27 -7.87 -23.80 7.98
CA VAL A 27 -6.48 -23.62 7.58
C VAL A 27 -5.64 -24.65 8.31
N SER A 28 -4.51 -25.05 7.72
CA SER A 28 -3.51 -25.87 8.38
C SER A 28 -2.82 -25.10 9.51
N ASN A 29 -2.19 -25.84 10.43
CA ASN A 29 -1.42 -25.24 11.51
C ASN A 29 -0.26 -24.36 11.00
N ALA A 30 0.36 -24.75 9.88
CA ALA A 30 1.44 -23.99 9.26
C ALA A 30 0.93 -22.64 8.71
N GLU A 31 -0.20 -22.65 8.00
CA GLU A 31 -0.82 -21.43 7.46
C GLU A 31 -1.26 -20.49 8.58
N TYR A 32 -1.85 -21.02 9.66
CA TYR A 32 -2.23 -20.21 10.80
C TYR A 32 -1.01 -19.56 11.47
N SER A 33 0.07 -20.30 11.67
CA SER A 33 1.31 -19.76 12.25
C SER A 33 1.91 -18.65 11.38
N ALA A 34 1.86 -18.78 10.06
CA ALA A 34 2.34 -17.74 9.15
C ALA A 34 1.48 -16.46 9.25
N LEU A 35 0.16 -16.61 9.27
CA LEU A 35 -0.77 -15.50 9.45
C LEU A 35 -0.61 -14.82 10.81
N GLU A 36 -0.36 -15.59 11.87
CA GLU A 36 -0.10 -15.05 13.21
C GLU A 36 1.18 -14.23 13.23
N HIS A 37 2.25 -14.72 12.61
CA HIS A 37 3.50 -13.98 12.53
C HIS A 37 3.34 -12.64 11.81
N MET A 38 2.63 -12.62 10.67
CA MET A 38 2.33 -11.37 9.95
C MET A 38 1.44 -10.42 10.75
N ALA A 39 0.40 -10.94 11.40
CA ALA A 39 -0.50 -10.14 12.22
C ALA A 39 0.24 -9.46 13.39
N ARG A 40 1.22 -10.14 14.00
CA ARG A 40 2.07 -9.56 15.05
C ARG A 40 2.94 -8.43 14.53
N ARG A 41 3.53 -8.57 13.34
CA ARG A 41 4.35 -7.52 12.69
C ARG A 41 3.53 -6.25 12.43
N GLU A 42 2.29 -6.42 11.98
CA GLU A 42 1.37 -5.31 11.70
C GLU A 42 0.56 -4.84 12.92
N ASN A 43 0.85 -5.38 14.11
CA ASN A 43 0.14 -5.07 15.37
C ASN A 43 -1.39 -5.18 15.25
N THR A 44 -1.86 -6.21 14.57
CA THR A 44 -3.29 -6.47 14.30
C THR A 44 -3.70 -7.90 14.66
N LYS A 45 -5.00 -8.20 14.57
CA LYS A 45 -5.53 -9.55 14.77
C LYS A 45 -5.48 -10.33 13.46
N VAL A 46 -5.20 -11.64 13.53
CA VAL A 46 -5.22 -12.55 12.37
C VAL A 46 -6.52 -12.43 11.56
N THR A 47 -7.67 -12.31 12.24
CA THR A 47 -8.97 -12.17 11.55
C THR A 47 -9.14 -10.82 10.84
N THR A 48 -8.52 -9.76 11.35
CA THR A 48 -8.50 -8.44 10.70
C THR A 48 -7.57 -8.49 9.49
N LEU A 49 -6.37 -9.03 9.66
CA LEU A 49 -5.40 -9.21 8.58
C LEU A 49 -6.00 -10.00 7.40
N VAL A 50 -6.56 -11.17 7.68
CA VAL A 50 -7.18 -12.03 6.65
C VAL A 50 -8.33 -11.31 5.95
N ARG A 51 -9.15 -10.55 6.70
CA ARG A 51 -10.23 -9.75 6.12
C ARG A 51 -9.68 -8.69 5.17
N ASP A 52 -8.68 -7.95 5.60
CA ASP A 52 -8.14 -6.82 4.84
C ASP A 52 -7.45 -7.32 3.55
N TYR A 53 -6.70 -8.41 3.63
CA TYR A 53 -6.11 -9.07 2.46
C TYR A 53 -7.18 -9.63 1.51
N ALA A 54 -8.23 -10.28 2.03
CA ALA A 54 -9.31 -10.82 1.20
C ALA A 54 -10.05 -9.71 0.44
N PHE A 55 -10.34 -8.58 1.10
CA PHE A 55 -11.00 -7.45 0.45
C PHE A 55 -10.05 -6.65 -0.46
N ALA A 56 -8.76 -6.57 -0.15
CA ALA A 56 -7.75 -6.00 -1.04
C ALA A 56 -7.59 -6.82 -2.33
N GLY A 57 -7.63 -8.15 -2.23
CA GLY A 57 -7.63 -9.04 -3.38
C GLY A 57 -8.89 -8.88 -4.24
N LEU A 58 -10.06 -8.69 -3.61
CA LEU A 58 -11.34 -8.49 -4.30
C LEU A 58 -11.44 -7.11 -4.98
N SER A 59 -10.91 -6.07 -4.35
CA SER A 59 -10.96 -4.70 -4.89
C SER A 59 -9.94 -4.45 -6.01
N ARG A 60 -9.07 -5.43 -6.32
CA ARG A 60 -7.84 -5.25 -7.14
C ARG A 60 -6.96 -4.08 -6.68
N THR A 61 -7.27 -3.51 -5.52
CA THR A 61 -6.51 -2.45 -4.88
C THR A 61 -5.76 -3.17 -3.80
N LEU A 62 -4.60 -3.73 -4.15
CA LEU A 62 -3.63 -4.21 -3.17
C LEU A 62 -3.49 -3.11 -2.12
N SER A 63 -3.96 -3.38 -0.90
CA SER A 63 -3.84 -2.44 0.20
C SER A 63 -2.36 -2.35 0.48
N VAL A 64 -1.72 -1.33 -0.08
CA VAL A 64 -0.30 -1.08 0.11
C VAL A 64 -0.10 -0.90 1.61
N PRO A 65 0.72 -1.74 2.27
CA PRO A 65 1.06 -1.58 3.68
C PRO A 65 1.41 -0.12 3.97
N ASN A 66 0.98 0.43 5.11
CA ASN A 66 1.15 1.86 5.39
C ASN A 66 2.62 2.33 5.28
N GLU A 67 3.57 1.43 5.54
CA GLU A 67 5.01 1.63 5.34
C GLU A 67 5.37 1.91 3.87
N LEU A 68 4.83 1.12 2.95
CA LEU A 68 5.05 1.27 1.50
C LEU A 68 4.33 2.50 0.92
N LYS A 69 3.26 2.98 1.56
CA LYS A 69 2.52 4.16 1.11
C LYS A 69 3.37 5.44 1.16
N GLY A 70 4.17 5.60 2.23
CA GLY A 70 5.11 6.71 2.35
C GLY A 70 6.23 6.65 1.30
N GLU A 71 6.75 5.45 1.06
CA GLU A 71 7.81 5.20 0.07
C GLU A 71 7.32 5.42 -1.37
N LEU A 72 6.10 4.97 -1.70
CA LEU A 72 5.47 5.24 -3.00
C LEU A 72 5.17 6.73 -3.22
N GLN A 73 4.82 7.46 -2.16
CA GLN A 73 4.68 8.91 -2.25
C GLN A 73 6.02 9.58 -2.56
N GLN A 74 7.11 9.18 -1.90
CA GLN A 74 8.45 9.67 -2.21
C GLN A 74 8.86 9.36 -3.66
N LEU A 75 8.60 8.14 -4.13
CA LEU A 75 8.84 7.77 -5.52
C LEU A 75 8.03 8.65 -6.49
N SER A 76 6.75 8.89 -6.20
CA SER A 76 5.88 9.76 -7.00
C SER A 76 6.41 11.20 -7.06
N PHE A 77 6.95 11.72 -5.95
CA PHE A 77 7.61 13.03 -5.93
C PHE A 77 8.86 13.08 -6.79
N LEU A 78 9.71 12.05 -6.73
CA LEU A 78 10.92 11.97 -7.57
C LEU A 78 10.55 11.93 -9.06
N VAL A 79 9.58 11.10 -9.44
CA VAL A 79 9.10 11.02 -10.82
C VAL A 79 8.53 12.35 -11.30
N ARG A 80 7.74 13.06 -10.47
CA ARG A 80 7.18 14.36 -10.81
C ARG A 80 8.26 15.44 -10.97
N ASN A 81 9.32 15.41 -10.16
CA ASN A 81 10.47 16.31 -10.32
C ASN A 81 11.21 16.04 -11.63
N ILE A 82 11.37 14.78 -12.03
CA ILE A 82 11.97 14.44 -13.32
C ILE A 82 11.09 14.93 -14.47
N ALA A 83 9.79 14.69 -14.42
CA ALA A 83 8.86 15.18 -15.43
C ALA A 83 8.93 16.71 -15.57
N ASN A 84 9.00 17.43 -14.46
CA ASN A 84 9.16 18.88 -14.46
C ASN A 84 10.50 19.31 -15.08
N ASN A 85 11.60 18.63 -14.75
CA ASN A 85 12.93 18.93 -15.30
C ASN A 85 13.04 18.62 -16.79
N VAL A 86 12.45 17.50 -17.24
CA VAL A 86 12.30 17.15 -18.67
C VAL A 86 11.50 18.23 -19.38
N ASN A 87 10.38 18.66 -18.80
CA ASN A 87 9.53 19.68 -19.39
C ASN A 87 10.24 21.03 -19.49
N GLN A 88 11.07 21.38 -18.50
CA GLN A 88 11.92 22.57 -18.53
C GLN A 88 13.01 22.45 -19.60
N ALA A 89 13.70 21.31 -19.71
CA ALA A 89 14.71 21.08 -20.74
C ALA A 89 14.10 21.13 -22.15
N ALA A 90 12.91 20.55 -22.34
CA ALA A 90 12.17 20.62 -23.59
C ALA A 90 11.74 22.05 -23.92
N HIS A 91 11.24 22.80 -22.93
CA HIS A 91 10.88 24.21 -23.11
C HIS A 91 12.09 25.07 -23.44
N TYR A 92 13.22 24.90 -22.73
CA TYR A 92 14.49 25.58 -23.01
C TYR A 92 15.05 25.22 -24.39
N SER A 93 14.95 23.96 -24.82
CA SER A 93 15.35 23.52 -26.16
C SER A 93 14.42 24.05 -27.27
N HIS A 94 13.17 24.38 -26.94
CA HIS A 94 12.24 24.99 -27.88
C HIS A 94 12.45 26.51 -27.98
N THR A 95 12.83 27.17 -26.87
CA THR A 95 13.10 28.62 -26.80
C THR A 95 14.50 29.00 -27.27
N LEU A 96 15.52 28.18 -27.01
CA LEU A 96 16.86 28.28 -27.59
C LEU A 96 17.04 27.16 -28.61
N ARG A 97 17.11 27.49 -29.89
CA ARG A 97 17.42 26.59 -31.02
C ARG A 97 18.85 25.99 -30.99
N GLN A 98 19.43 25.75 -29.81
CA GLN A 98 20.74 25.13 -29.63
C GLN A 98 20.73 24.14 -28.46
N VAL A 99 21.20 22.94 -28.78
CA VAL A 99 21.57 21.77 -27.97
C VAL A 99 21.14 21.85 -26.50
N ALA A 100 20.06 21.13 -26.20
CA ALA A 100 19.59 20.89 -24.84
C ALA A 100 20.72 20.37 -23.95
N ASP A 101 20.75 20.76 -22.68
CA ASP A 101 21.63 20.19 -21.66
C ASP A 101 21.20 18.74 -21.35
N GLU A 102 21.47 17.84 -22.31
CA GLU A 102 21.19 16.40 -22.24
C GLU A 102 21.87 15.75 -21.03
N ASN A 103 23.01 16.31 -20.60
CA ASN A 103 23.81 15.82 -19.48
C ASN A 103 23.11 16.01 -18.13
N GLY A 104 22.43 17.14 -17.94
CA GLY A 104 21.65 17.40 -16.71
C GLY A 104 20.49 16.42 -16.55
N LEU A 105 19.81 16.08 -17.65
CA LEU A 105 18.71 15.11 -17.63
C LEU A 105 19.21 13.68 -17.38
N LEU A 106 20.28 13.26 -18.07
CA LEU A 106 20.92 11.96 -17.90
C LEU A 106 21.37 11.72 -16.45
N GLN A 107 21.94 12.74 -15.78
CA GLN A 107 22.32 12.63 -14.38
C GLN A 107 21.12 12.40 -13.45
N GLN A 108 19.97 13.03 -13.70
CA GLN A 108 18.78 12.84 -12.88
C GLN A 108 18.15 11.46 -13.08
N ILE A 109 18.18 10.94 -14.31
CA ILE A 109 17.74 9.57 -14.61
C ILE A 109 18.64 8.56 -13.89
N LYS A 110 19.96 8.76 -13.95
CA LYS A 110 20.93 7.91 -13.24
C LYS A 110 20.71 7.92 -11.73
N LYS A 111 20.44 9.09 -11.15
CA LYS A 111 20.15 9.22 -9.71
C LYS A 111 18.87 8.49 -9.29
N LEU A 112 17.86 8.47 -10.16
CA LEU A 112 16.63 7.69 -9.94
C LEU A 112 16.93 6.19 -9.98
N GLU A 113 17.67 5.74 -10.98
CA GLU A 113 18.07 4.34 -11.13
C GLU A 113 18.83 3.85 -9.89
N GLU A 114 19.81 4.61 -9.42
CA GLU A 114 20.57 4.32 -8.19
C GLU A 114 19.66 4.26 -6.96
N THR A 115 18.69 5.17 -6.85
CA THR A 115 17.74 5.22 -5.71
C THR A 115 16.82 4.00 -5.71
N ILE A 116 16.30 3.61 -6.88
CA ILE A 116 15.46 2.41 -7.03
C ILE A 116 16.27 1.15 -6.74
N HIS A 117 17.50 1.06 -7.25
CA HIS A 117 18.38 -0.08 -7.01
C HIS A 117 18.72 -0.24 -5.53
N ALA A 118 19.05 0.84 -4.83
CA ALA A 118 19.32 0.84 -3.40
C ALA A 118 18.10 0.35 -2.61
N PHE A 119 16.91 0.87 -2.93
CA PHE A 119 15.66 0.48 -2.30
C PHE A 119 15.34 -1.02 -2.47
N VAL A 120 15.47 -1.53 -3.70
CA VAL A 120 15.24 -2.95 -4.00
C VAL A 120 16.27 -3.84 -3.29
N GLN A 121 17.54 -3.44 -3.26
CA GLN A 121 18.60 -4.21 -2.58
C GLN A 121 18.44 -4.24 -1.05
N GLU A 122 17.98 -3.15 -0.43
CA GLU A 122 17.70 -3.09 1.00
C GLU A 122 16.57 -4.04 1.40
N ARG A 123 15.54 -4.16 0.55
CA ARG A 123 14.38 -5.05 0.78
C ARG A 123 14.62 -6.52 0.36
N MET A 124 15.67 -6.82 -0.41
CA MET A 124 16.03 -8.18 -0.86
C MET A 124 17.13 -8.85 -0.02
N LYS A 125 17.66 -8.20 1.01
CA LYS A 125 18.52 -8.87 1.99
C LYS A 125 17.67 -9.80 2.88
N PRO A 126 18.08 -11.07 3.08
CA PRO A 126 17.34 -12.04 3.90
C PRO A 126 17.26 -11.60 5.37
#